data_AF-H3BPM3-F1
#
_entry.id   AF-H3BPM3-F1
#
_cell.length_a   1.000
_cell.length_b   1.000
_cell.length_c   1.000
_cell.angle_alpha   90.00
_cell.angle_beta   90.00
_cell.angle_gamma   90.00
#
_symmetry.space_group_name_H-M   'P 1'
#
loop_
_entity.id
_entity.type
_entity.pdbx_description
1 polymer ?
#
loop_
_entity_poly.entity_id
_entity_poly.type
_entity_poly.pdbx_seq_one_letter_code
_entity_poly.pdbx_strand_id
1 'polypeptide(L)'
;MLSRPKPGESEVDLLHFQSQFLAAGAAPAVQLVKKGNRGGGDANSDRPPLQDHRDVVMLDNLPDLPPALVPSPPKRARPSPGHCLPEDEDPEERLRRHDQHITAVLTKIIERDTSSVAVNLPVPSGVAFPAVFLRSRDTQGKSATSGKRSIFAQEIAARRIAEAKGPSVGEVVPNVGPPE
;
A
#
# COMPACT_ATOMS: atom_id res chain seq x y z
N MET A 1 13.72 -20.54 -24.15
CA MET A 1 12.79 -20.75 -23.02
C MET A 1 11.56 -21.47 -23.59
N LEU A 2 11.13 -22.59 -22.99
CA LEU A 2 9.93 -23.29 -23.46
C LEU A 2 8.71 -22.37 -23.33
N SER A 3 7.81 -22.43 -24.32
CA SER A 3 6.57 -21.63 -24.30
C SER A 3 5.72 -22.00 -23.09
N ARG A 4 5.00 -21.01 -22.55
CA ARG A 4 4.07 -21.24 -21.44
C ARG A 4 2.93 -22.16 -21.90
N PRO A 5 2.53 -23.16 -21.09
CA PRO A 5 1.34 -23.97 -21.34
C PRO A 5 0.11 -23.11 -21.64
N LYS A 6 -0.66 -23.48 -22.65
CA LYS A 6 -1.87 -22.74 -23.06
C LYS A 6 -3.07 -23.11 -22.18
N PRO A 7 -4.05 -22.21 -22.03
CA PRO A 7 -5.32 -22.57 -21.41
C PRO A 7 -5.99 -23.70 -22.21
N GLY A 8 -6.33 -24.81 -21.55
CA GLY A 8 -7.01 -25.97 -22.17
C GLY A 8 -6.12 -27.19 -22.44
N GLU A 9 -4.84 -27.16 -22.09
CA GLU A 9 -3.97 -28.35 -22.13
C GLU A 9 -4.31 -29.32 -20.99
N SER A 10 -4.18 -30.62 -21.25
CA SER A 10 -4.48 -31.65 -20.26
C SER A 10 -3.37 -31.77 -19.20
N GLU A 11 -3.66 -32.41 -18.07
CA GLU A 11 -2.65 -32.65 -17.02
C GLU A 11 -1.44 -33.44 -17.57
N VAL A 12 -1.69 -34.40 -18.47
CA VAL A 12 -0.64 -35.21 -19.10
C VAL A 12 0.29 -34.35 -19.93
N ASP A 13 -0.24 -33.38 -20.68
CA ASP A 13 0.55 -32.45 -21.48
C ASP A 13 1.42 -31.56 -20.57
N LEU A 14 0.85 -31.10 -19.45
CA LEU A 14 1.55 -30.25 -18.49
C LEU A 14 2.75 -30.98 -17.84
N LEU A 15 2.58 -32.25 -17.50
CA LEU A 15 3.66 -33.10 -16.98
C LEU A 15 4.75 -33.35 -18.03
N HIS A 16 4.35 -33.55 -19.30
CA HIS A 16 5.31 -33.69 -20.39
C HIS A 16 6.16 -32.42 -20.55
N PHE A 17 5.56 -31.22 -20.54
CA PHE A 17 6.31 -29.96 -20.60
C PHE A 17 7.24 -29.75 -19.41
N GLN A 18 6.83 -30.16 -18.21
CA GLN A 18 7.69 -30.13 -17.04
C GLN A 18 8.89 -31.05 -17.19
N SER A 19 8.68 -32.29 -17.63
CA SER A 19 9.77 -33.25 -17.85
C SER A 19 10.77 -32.74 -18.90
N GLN A 20 10.25 -32.14 -19.99
CA GLN A 20 11.05 -31.53 -21.04
C GLN A 20 11.84 -30.32 -20.53
N PHE A 21 11.23 -29.49 -19.67
CA PHE A 21 11.92 -28.35 -19.06
C PHE A 21 13.09 -28.78 -18.17
N LEU A 22 12.88 -29.82 -17.35
CA LEU A 22 13.93 -30.38 -16.49
C LEU A 22 15.05 -31.02 -17.32
N ALA A 23 14.69 -31.81 -18.34
CA ALA A 23 15.65 -32.48 -19.22
C ALA A 23 16.47 -31.50 -20.07
N ALA A 24 15.88 -30.37 -20.47
CA ALA A 24 16.58 -29.33 -21.23
C ALA A 24 17.66 -28.60 -20.42
N GLY A 25 17.72 -28.78 -19.09
CA GLY A 25 18.74 -28.19 -18.23
C GLY A 25 18.78 -26.66 -18.29
N ALA A 26 17.66 -26.02 -18.67
CA ALA A 26 17.61 -24.58 -18.85
C ALA A 26 17.89 -23.87 -17.50
N ALA A 27 18.71 -22.82 -17.56
CA ALA A 27 19.05 -22.03 -16.37
C ALA A 27 17.76 -21.50 -15.71
N PRO A 28 17.50 -21.82 -14.43
CA PRO A 28 16.29 -21.40 -13.75
C PRO A 28 16.30 -19.87 -13.60
N ALA A 29 15.16 -19.23 -13.86
CA ALA A 29 15.01 -17.77 -13.72
C ALA A 29 15.13 -17.31 -12.26
N VAL A 30 14.89 -18.20 -11.30
CA VAL A 30 15.00 -17.95 -9.86
C VAL A 30 15.75 -19.12 -9.24
N GLN A 31 16.92 -18.85 -8.66
CA GLN A 31 17.63 -19.81 -7.83
C GLN A 31 17.20 -19.59 -6.37
N LEU A 32 16.50 -20.58 -5.80
CA LEU A 32 16.19 -20.58 -4.38
C LEU A 32 17.47 -20.96 -3.62
N VAL A 33 18.20 -19.95 -3.14
CA VAL A 33 19.30 -20.19 -2.20
C VAL A 33 18.68 -20.57 -0.86
N LYS A 34 18.76 -21.87 -0.51
CA LYS A 34 18.44 -22.35 0.83
C LYS A 34 19.35 -21.61 1.81
N LYS A 35 18.80 -20.64 2.56
CA LYS A 35 19.51 -19.96 3.65
C LYS A 35 19.66 -20.94 4.81
N GLY A 36 20.65 -21.82 4.69
CA GLY A 36 21.01 -22.80 5.70
C GLY A 36 22.50 -23.07 5.59
N ASN A 37 23.24 -22.51 6.54
CA ASN A 37 24.68 -22.69 6.80
C ASN A 37 25.65 -21.97 5.85
N ARG A 38 26.00 -20.72 6.18
CA ARG A 38 27.27 -20.10 5.76
C ARG A 38 28.25 -20.23 6.92
N GLY A 39 29.04 -21.30 6.89
CA GLY A 39 30.36 -21.35 7.52
C GLY A 39 31.43 -21.17 6.44
N GLY A 40 32.45 -20.35 6.73
CA GLY A 40 33.60 -20.03 5.87
C GLY A 40 33.33 -18.83 4.94
N GLY A 41 33.99 -17.67 5.01
CA GLY A 41 35.31 -17.35 5.54
C GLY A 41 36.37 -17.56 4.45
N ASP A 42 36.55 -16.61 3.53
CA ASP A 42 37.86 -16.04 3.19
C ASP A 42 37.75 -14.77 2.31
N ALA A 43 38.84 -14.01 2.31
CA ALA A 43 38.97 -12.57 2.22
C ALA A 43 39.10 -11.96 0.81
N ASN A 44 38.70 -10.69 0.71
CA ASN A 44 39.52 -9.67 0.06
C ASN A 44 39.07 -8.29 0.56
N SER A 45 39.85 -7.70 1.45
CA SER A 45 39.58 -6.41 2.07
C SER A 45 40.83 -5.56 2.02
N ASP A 46 41.26 -5.21 0.82
CA ASP A 46 42.32 -4.21 0.63
C ASP A 46 41.68 -2.88 0.25
N ARG A 47 41.11 -2.21 1.26
CA ARG A 47 40.78 -0.79 1.17
C ARG A 47 40.94 -0.17 2.57
N PRO A 48 41.78 0.87 2.74
CA PRO A 48 41.91 1.52 4.03
C PRO A 48 40.57 2.16 4.41
N PRO A 49 40.08 1.99 5.65
CA PRO A 49 38.81 2.57 6.06
C PRO A 49 39.00 4.08 6.17
N LEU A 50 38.29 4.83 5.32
CA LEU A 50 38.03 6.24 5.55
C LEU A 50 37.34 6.33 6.91
N GLN A 51 38.00 6.93 7.90
CA GLN A 51 37.42 7.25 9.21
C GLN A 51 36.34 8.31 9.01
N ASP A 52 35.17 7.86 8.58
CA ASP A 52 33.97 8.67 8.55
C ASP A 52 33.50 8.80 10.00
N HIS A 53 33.30 10.04 10.46
CA HIS A 53 32.99 10.39 11.86
C HIS A 53 31.53 10.03 12.20
N ARG A 54 31.18 8.75 12.03
CA ARG A 54 29.86 8.22 12.34
C ARG A 54 29.91 7.59 13.71
N ASP A 55 28.85 7.78 14.49
CA ASP A 55 28.65 7.07 15.75
C ASP A 55 28.35 5.59 15.42
N VAL A 56 29.39 4.77 15.45
CA VAL A 56 29.31 3.33 15.15
C VAL A 56 29.44 2.57 16.46
N VAL A 57 28.38 1.84 16.80
CA VAL A 57 28.37 0.96 17.98
C VAL A 57 29.00 -0.37 17.59
N MET A 58 30.12 -0.71 18.23
CA MET A 58 30.77 -2.01 18.04
C MET A 58 29.96 -3.11 18.73
N LEU A 59 29.67 -4.19 18.01
CA LEU A 59 28.87 -5.32 18.51
C LEU A 59 29.73 -6.42 19.14
N ASP A 60 31.00 -6.13 19.44
CA ASP A 60 32.00 -7.09 19.93
C ASP A 60 31.63 -7.72 21.29
N ASN A 61 30.67 -7.12 22.00
CA ASN A 61 30.19 -7.58 23.31
C ASN A 61 28.87 -8.36 23.24
N LEU A 62 28.36 -8.66 22.05
CA LEU A 62 27.18 -9.52 21.91
C LEU A 62 27.61 -10.99 21.79
N PRO A 63 26.92 -11.93 22.46
CA PRO A 63 27.20 -13.33 22.29
C PRO A 63 26.88 -13.75 20.85
N ASP A 64 27.83 -14.39 20.17
CA ASP A 64 27.65 -14.97 18.82
C ASP A 64 26.63 -16.12 18.80
N LEU A 65 26.16 -16.57 19.96
CA LEU A 65 25.18 -17.62 20.09
C LEU A 65 23.76 -17.02 20.02
N PRO A 66 22.87 -17.53 19.14
CA PRO A 66 21.49 -17.07 19.12
C PRO A 66 20.83 -17.31 20.48
N PRO A 67 19.98 -16.38 20.96
CA PRO A 67 19.26 -16.56 22.21
C PRO A 67 18.45 -17.86 22.17
N ALA A 68 18.44 -18.59 23.29
CA ALA A 68 17.76 -19.88 23.38
C ALA A 68 16.29 -19.74 22.95
N LEU A 69 15.91 -20.48 21.90
CA LEU A 69 14.53 -20.53 21.40
C LEU A 69 13.67 -21.36 22.36
N VAL A 70 13.28 -20.75 23.48
CA VAL A 70 12.26 -21.31 24.34
C VAL A 70 10.94 -21.29 23.56
N PRO A 71 10.22 -22.42 23.47
CA PRO A 71 8.91 -22.44 22.81
C PRO A 71 8.04 -21.30 23.34
N SER A 72 7.44 -20.55 22.43
CA SER A 72 6.52 -19.50 22.81
C SER A 72 5.41 -20.11 23.69
N PRO A 73 4.98 -19.41 24.76
CA PRO A 73 3.85 -19.87 25.56
C PRO A 73 2.69 -20.24 24.63
N PRO A 74 2.02 -21.38 24.87
CA PRO A 74 1.00 -21.88 23.96
C PRO A 74 -0.03 -20.77 23.74
N LYS A 75 -0.19 -20.38 22.48
CA LYS A 75 -1.18 -19.41 22.04
C LYS A 75 -2.51 -19.83 22.68
N ARG A 76 -3.19 -18.93 23.39
CA ARG A 76 -4.51 -19.16 24.04
C ARG A 76 -5.63 -19.40 23.02
N ALA A 77 -5.41 -20.25 22.02
CA ALA A 77 -6.49 -20.88 21.30
C ALA A 77 -6.96 -22.01 22.21
N ARG A 78 -8.14 -21.87 22.82
CA ARG A 78 -8.80 -22.97 23.51
C ARG A 78 -9.01 -24.06 22.44
N PRO A 79 -8.32 -25.21 22.49
CA PRO A 79 -8.74 -26.32 21.65
C PRO A 79 -10.17 -26.67 22.09
N SER A 80 -11.12 -26.69 21.15
CA SER A 80 -12.46 -27.15 21.44
C SER A 80 -12.35 -28.57 22.00
N PRO A 81 -12.93 -28.87 23.17
CA PRO A 81 -12.85 -30.22 23.72
C PRO A 81 -13.66 -31.15 22.82
N GLY A 82 -13.00 -32.11 22.21
CA GLY A 82 -13.60 -33.39 21.81
C GLY A 82 -14.82 -33.32 20.89
N HIS A 83 -14.67 -32.87 19.65
CA HIS A 83 -15.49 -33.46 18.60
C HIS A 83 -14.64 -34.55 17.93
N CYS A 84 -14.79 -35.80 18.37
CA CYS A 84 -14.46 -36.92 17.52
C CYS A 84 -15.35 -36.75 16.29
N LEU A 85 -14.78 -36.37 15.16
CA LEU A 85 -15.53 -36.39 13.90
C LEU A 85 -15.93 -37.85 13.67
N PRO A 86 -17.22 -38.17 13.50
CA PRO A 86 -17.60 -39.46 12.96
C PRO A 86 -16.91 -39.57 11.59
N GLU A 87 -16.05 -40.57 11.42
CA GLU A 87 -15.36 -40.83 10.14
C GLU A 87 -16.35 -41.10 8.98
N ASP A 88 -17.64 -41.32 9.30
CA ASP A 88 -18.73 -41.62 8.37
C ASP A 88 -19.75 -40.47 8.20
N GLU A 89 -19.41 -39.26 8.66
CA GLU A 89 -20.33 -38.13 8.49
C GLU A 89 -20.29 -37.60 7.05
N ASP A 90 -21.42 -37.67 6.34
CA ASP A 90 -21.54 -37.20 4.96
C ASP A 90 -21.09 -35.73 4.84
N PRO A 91 -20.11 -35.43 3.95
CA PRO A 91 -19.65 -34.07 3.75
C PRO A 91 -20.77 -33.09 3.39
N GLU A 92 -21.83 -33.53 2.70
CA GLU A 92 -22.97 -32.68 2.35
C GLU A 92 -23.81 -32.28 3.57
N GLU A 93 -24.03 -33.21 4.51
CA GLU A 93 -24.74 -32.92 5.77
C GLU A 93 -23.94 -32.03 6.71
N ARG A 94 -22.62 -32.21 6.75
CA ARG A 94 -21.73 -31.30 7.48
C ARG A 94 -21.80 -29.89 6.93
N LEU A 95 -21.79 -29.73 5.60
CA LEU A 95 -21.93 -28.42 4.97
C LEU A 95 -23.29 -27.79 5.29
N ARG A 96 -24.39 -28.55 5.18
CA ARG A 96 -25.76 -28.08 5.50
C ARG A 96 -25.90 -27.54 6.93
N ARG A 97 -25.23 -28.13 7.92
CA ARG A 97 -25.27 -27.64 9.32
C ARG A 97 -24.59 -26.29 9.48
N HIS A 98 -23.49 -26.04 8.76
CA HIS A 98 -22.72 -24.81 8.85
C HIS A 98 -23.27 -23.70 7.94
N ASP A 99 -23.85 -24.04 6.80
CA ASP A 99 -24.24 -23.11 5.74
C ASP A 99 -25.71 -22.67 5.82
N GLN A 100 -26.27 -22.54 7.03
CA GLN A 100 -27.66 -22.12 7.24
C GLN A 100 -27.99 -20.80 6.53
N HIS A 101 -27.05 -19.85 6.53
CA HIS A 101 -27.22 -18.54 5.89
C HIS A 101 -27.18 -18.62 4.36
N ILE A 102 -26.30 -19.45 3.78
CA ILE A 102 -26.22 -19.66 2.34
C ILE A 102 -27.49 -20.35 1.85
N THR A 103 -27.92 -21.42 2.51
CA THR A 103 -29.20 -22.09 2.19
C THR A 103 -30.38 -21.12 2.33
N ALA A 104 -30.43 -20.30 3.36
CA ALA A 104 -31.50 -19.29 3.54
C ALA A 104 -31.50 -18.21 2.46
N VAL A 105 -30.34 -17.84 1.92
CA VAL A 105 -30.23 -16.90 0.79
C VAL A 105 -30.66 -17.60 -0.49
N LEU A 106 -30.11 -18.78 -0.79
CA LEU A 106 -30.36 -19.51 -2.03
C LEU A 106 -31.83 -19.91 -2.19
N THR A 107 -32.50 -20.28 -1.09
CA THR A 107 -33.95 -20.56 -1.07
C THR A 107 -34.82 -19.33 -1.34
N LYS A 108 -34.29 -18.13 -1.12
CA LYS A 108 -34.98 -16.85 -1.41
C LYS A 108 -34.72 -16.33 -2.81
N ILE A 109 -33.77 -16.90 -3.56
CA ILE A 109 -33.51 -16.51 -4.93
C ILE A 109 -34.66 -17.01 -5.78
N ILE A 110 -35.35 -16.07 -6.43
CA ILE A 110 -36.38 -16.35 -7.43
C ILE A 110 -35.82 -16.07 -8.82
N GLU A 111 -35.91 -17.03 -9.71
CA GLU A 111 -35.59 -16.83 -11.13
C GLU A 111 -36.69 -15.96 -11.75
N ARG A 112 -36.30 -14.83 -12.36
CA ARG A 112 -37.22 -13.98 -13.11
C ARG A 112 -36.90 -14.11 -14.59
N ASP A 113 -37.91 -14.41 -15.39
CA ASP A 113 -37.78 -14.44 -16.84
C ASP A 113 -37.52 -13.01 -17.37
N THR A 114 -36.36 -12.81 -18.00
CA THR A 114 -35.97 -11.53 -18.60
C THR A 114 -36.08 -11.53 -20.12
N SER A 115 -36.65 -12.58 -20.73
CA SER A 115 -36.74 -12.74 -22.19
C SER A 115 -37.50 -11.60 -22.89
N SER A 116 -38.47 -10.99 -22.20
CA SER A 116 -39.32 -9.90 -22.71
C SER A 116 -38.98 -8.52 -22.16
N VAL A 117 -37.95 -8.41 -21.31
CA VAL A 117 -37.57 -7.13 -20.69
C VAL A 117 -36.73 -6.31 -21.68
N ALA A 118 -37.28 -5.19 -22.15
CA ALA A 118 -36.54 -4.27 -23.01
C ALA A 118 -35.35 -3.65 -22.25
N VAL A 119 -34.13 -3.93 -22.71
CA VAL A 119 -32.90 -3.37 -22.14
C VAL A 119 -32.63 -2.01 -22.81
N ASN A 120 -32.73 -0.93 -22.04
CA ASN A 120 -32.34 0.40 -22.50
C ASN A 120 -30.83 0.56 -22.37
N LEU A 121 -30.12 0.38 -23.49
CA LEU A 121 -28.69 0.66 -23.54
C LEU A 121 -28.46 2.17 -23.67
N PRO A 122 -27.46 2.73 -22.96
CA PRO A 122 -27.07 4.11 -23.18
C PRO A 122 -26.60 4.30 -24.61
N VAL A 123 -27.02 5.40 -25.24
CA VAL A 123 -26.54 5.77 -26.58
C VAL A 123 -25.02 6.00 -26.49
N PRO A 124 -24.20 5.38 -27.35
CA PRO A 124 -22.77 5.63 -27.36
C PRO A 124 -22.50 7.12 -27.60
N SER A 125 -22.00 7.78 -26.56
CA SER A 125 -21.66 9.19 -26.58
C SER A 125 -20.19 9.32 -26.97
N GLY A 126 -19.88 10.23 -27.91
CA GLY A 126 -18.50 10.55 -28.28
C GLY A 126 -17.72 11.35 -27.22
N VAL A 127 -18.35 11.66 -26.07
CA VAL A 127 -17.72 12.33 -24.94
C VAL A 127 -17.58 11.38 -23.75
N ALA A 128 -16.41 11.42 -23.08
CA ALA A 128 -16.07 10.50 -21.99
C ALA A 128 -17.01 10.62 -20.77
N PHE A 129 -17.57 11.81 -20.54
CA PHE A 129 -18.51 12.06 -19.45
C PHE A 129 -19.63 12.98 -19.93
N PRO A 130 -20.89 12.78 -19.48
CA PRO A 130 -21.97 13.73 -19.73
C PRO A 130 -21.60 15.13 -19.22
N ALA A 131 -22.02 16.17 -19.92
CA ALA A 131 -21.83 17.54 -19.47
C ALA A 131 -22.64 17.77 -18.18
N VAL A 132 -21.96 17.77 -17.04
CA VAL A 132 -22.58 18.07 -15.75
C VAL A 132 -22.60 19.59 -15.58
N PHE A 133 -23.79 20.19 -15.62
CA PHE A 133 -23.95 21.59 -15.24
C PHE A 133 -23.73 21.72 -13.72
N LEU A 134 -22.62 22.34 -13.32
CA LEU A 134 -22.43 22.76 -11.93
C LEU A 134 -23.51 23.80 -11.59
N ARG A 135 -24.45 23.42 -10.72
CA ARG A 135 -25.54 24.28 -10.23
C ARG A 135 -25.07 25.57 -9.54
N SER A 136 -23.77 25.73 -9.30
CA SER A 136 -23.17 26.93 -8.71
C SER A 136 -22.62 27.93 -9.72
N ARG A 137 -22.70 27.64 -11.03
CA ARG A 137 -22.30 28.58 -12.09
C ARG A 137 -23.50 29.39 -12.56
N ASP A 138 -24.23 29.96 -11.61
CA ASP A 138 -24.98 31.16 -11.91
C ASP A 138 -23.97 32.19 -12.39
N THR A 139 -24.23 32.76 -13.57
CA THR A 139 -23.41 33.79 -14.18
C THR A 139 -23.48 35.06 -13.31
N GLN A 140 -22.71 35.09 -12.22
CA GLN A 140 -22.51 36.31 -11.45
C GLN A 140 -21.70 37.26 -12.35
N GLY A 141 -22.31 38.40 -12.64
CA GLY A 141 -21.82 39.40 -13.57
C GLY A 141 -20.37 39.81 -13.29
N LYS A 142 -19.69 40.15 -14.38
CA LYS A 142 -18.37 40.76 -14.39
C LYS A 142 -18.32 41.92 -13.38
N SER A 143 -17.56 41.78 -12.29
CA SER A 143 -17.00 42.93 -11.58
C SER A 143 -15.54 43.03 -11.95
N ALA A 144 -15.20 44.14 -12.61
CA ALA A 144 -13.84 44.51 -12.92
C ALA A 144 -13.00 44.75 -11.65
N THR A 145 -11.68 44.76 -11.86
CA THR A 145 -10.61 45.39 -11.06
C THR A 145 -9.71 44.48 -10.21
N SER A 146 -8.41 44.73 -10.40
CA SER A 146 -7.22 44.22 -9.71
C SER A 146 -6.81 42.77 -10.00
N GLY A 147 -5.64 42.64 -10.64
CA GLY A 147 -5.11 41.40 -11.21
C GLY A 147 -4.96 40.25 -10.22
N LYS A 148 -5.02 39.04 -10.76
CA LYS A 148 -4.89 37.74 -10.10
C LYS A 148 -3.54 37.60 -9.37
N ARG A 149 -3.41 38.20 -8.18
CA ARG A 149 -2.30 37.91 -7.27
C ARG A 149 -2.85 37.16 -6.07
N SER A 150 -2.17 36.07 -5.71
CA SER A 150 -2.45 35.27 -4.51
C SER A 150 -2.58 36.18 -3.29
N ILE A 151 -3.48 35.83 -2.37
CA ILE A 151 -3.68 36.55 -1.10
C ILE A 151 -2.36 36.73 -0.33
N PHE A 152 -1.48 35.74 -0.38
CA PHE A 152 -0.15 35.81 0.22
C PHE A 152 0.76 36.84 -0.47
N ALA A 153 0.70 36.93 -1.79
CA ALA A 153 1.48 37.90 -2.55
C ALA A 153 1.01 39.34 -2.29
N GLN A 154 -0.29 39.52 -2.05
CA GLN A 154 -0.83 40.82 -1.65
C GLN A 154 -0.38 41.20 -0.24
N GLU A 155 -0.40 40.27 0.72
CA GLU A 155 0.06 40.55 2.08
C GLU A 155 1.55 40.84 2.16
N ILE A 156 2.39 40.10 1.43
CA ILE A 156 3.83 40.37 1.36
C ILE A 156 4.08 41.75 0.75
N ALA A 157 3.35 42.13 -0.30
CA ALA A 157 3.48 43.45 -0.91
C ALA A 157 3.04 44.57 0.05
N ALA A 158 1.93 44.38 0.78
CA ALA A 158 1.45 45.34 1.77
C ALA A 158 2.47 45.54 2.90
N ARG A 159 3.06 44.44 3.42
CA ARG A 159 4.12 44.52 4.44
C ARG A 159 5.35 45.26 3.94
N ARG A 160 5.82 44.99 2.72
CA ARG A 160 6.97 45.70 2.15
C ARG A 160 6.71 47.20 1.96
N ILE A 161 5.49 47.59 1.59
CA ILE A 161 5.14 49.01 1.46
C ILE A 161 5.08 49.68 2.84
N ALA A 162 4.52 48.99 3.86
CA ALA A 162 4.50 49.49 5.24
C ALA A 162 5.92 49.61 5.83
N GLU A 163 6.80 48.66 5.53
CA GLU A 163 8.19 48.66 6.00
C GLU A 163 9.07 49.69 5.25
N ALA A 164 8.79 49.94 3.97
CA ALA A 164 9.41 51.03 3.21
C ALA A 164 8.95 52.43 3.66
N LYS A 165 7.80 52.52 4.34
CA LYS A 165 7.32 53.70 5.06
C LYS A 165 7.88 53.69 6.49
N GLY A 166 9.20 53.59 6.63
CA GLY A 166 9.86 53.71 7.93
C GLY A 166 9.54 55.06 8.61
N PRO A 167 9.63 55.15 9.95
CA PRO A 167 9.32 56.37 10.69
C PRO A 167 10.34 57.45 10.33
N SER A 168 9.82 58.56 9.78
CA SER A 168 10.58 59.80 9.61
C SER A 168 10.91 60.42 10.98
N VAL A 169 12.18 60.75 11.15
CA VAL A 169 12.89 61.40 12.26
C VAL A 169 12.18 62.63 12.89
N GLY A 170 12.35 62.77 14.21
CA GLY A 170 12.17 63.98 15.06
C GLY A 170 11.59 63.57 16.43
N GLU A 171 12.07 63.94 17.63
CA GLU A 171 12.81 65.13 18.08
C GLU A 171 13.26 64.94 19.56
N VAL A 172 14.50 65.39 19.85
CA VAL A 172 15.15 65.96 21.08
C VAL A 172 14.32 66.00 22.40
N VAL A 173 14.84 65.61 23.59
CA VAL A 173 15.65 66.40 24.57
C VAL A 173 16.28 65.46 25.63
N PRO A 174 17.54 65.68 26.08
CA PRO A 174 18.10 65.05 27.28
C PRO A 174 17.86 65.93 28.53
N ASN A 175 17.57 65.32 29.68
CA ASN A 175 17.70 66.04 30.96
C ASN A 175 18.48 65.20 31.97
N VAL A 176 19.64 65.75 32.36
CA VAL A 176 20.53 65.26 33.41
C VAL A 176 20.20 66.04 34.69
N GLY A 177 20.05 65.36 35.82
CA GLY A 177 20.05 66.02 37.14
C GLY A 177 19.52 65.17 38.30
N PRO A 178 20.34 64.81 39.32
CA PRO A 178 20.00 64.08 40.56
C PRO A 178 19.53 65.08 41.67
N PRO A 179 19.42 64.80 43.00
CA PRO A 179 19.80 63.63 43.83
C PRO A 179 18.75 63.19 44.90
N GLU A 180 19.00 62.08 45.59
CA GLU A 180 19.07 61.93 47.06
C GLU A 180 19.68 60.58 47.46
#